data_AF-A0ABD3MC46-F1
#
_entry.id   AF-A0ABD3MC46-F1
#
_cell.length_a   1.000
_cell.length_b   1.000
_cell.length_c   1.000
_cell.angle_alpha   90.00
_cell.angle_beta   90.00
_cell.angle_gamma   90.00
#
_symmetry.space_group_name_H-M   'P 1'
#
loop_
_entity.id
_entity.type
_entity.pdbx_description
1 polymer ?
#
loop_
_entity_poly.entity_id
_entity_poly.type
_entity_poly.pdbx_seq_one_letter_code
_entity_poly.pdbx_strand_id
1 'polypeptide(L)'
;MPDLHSSLGITVITVWGILALCGMLALLNELIRGVTRDLLAWIMFPCCSDCLPPRVNEEEIEYEHLSSLQRLEMDNLRSRAILRHLSRFTSSLKIENMHTQSPDSELSSLMGKDSGGPVKGKQTSVDDVEMGVAATDSSLQLKTQNACDKGDFEYTHVLIPCPGQVIAVRNGKVVGDSCMDNEKEMNRSSLLRKLFYRKSKVGQDINFVEKEQSEDGVSCTNDEAGEVNDPVNEVVSKKRSVPIFCAICLAKYEISDRVCWSSNSECSHVFHEDCMLKWLVALGRKRSKRKCFSENPSEKKLLDFDLTCPCCRQNFISRNLILEVEVHV
;
A
#
# COMPACT_ATOMS: atom_id res chain seq x y z
N MET A 1 12.05 44.31 68.24
CA MET A 1 12.14 44.30 66.76
C MET A 1 10.98 43.48 66.19
N PRO A 2 9.74 44.00 66.11
CA PRO A 2 8.57 43.27 65.60
C PRO A 2 8.18 43.60 64.15
N ASP A 3 8.82 44.55 63.47
CA ASP A 3 8.23 45.17 62.27
C ASP A 3 8.59 44.52 60.92
N LEU A 4 9.41 43.46 60.89
CA LEU A 4 9.80 42.83 59.62
C LEU A 4 8.78 41.80 59.08
N HIS A 5 7.95 41.19 59.94
CA HIS A 5 7.04 40.13 59.49
C HIS A 5 5.81 40.65 58.74
N SER A 6 5.35 41.87 59.02
CA SER A 6 4.19 42.46 58.35
C SER A 6 4.47 42.87 56.91
N SER A 7 5.72 43.21 56.58
CA SER A 7 6.08 43.66 55.23
C SER A 7 6.16 42.51 54.22
N LEU A 8 6.51 41.29 54.64
CA LEU A 8 6.57 40.12 53.75
C LEU A 8 5.18 39.56 53.39
N GLY A 9 4.19 39.72 54.26
CA GLY A 9 2.82 39.26 53.97
C GLY A 9 2.18 40.03 52.82
N ILE A 10 2.39 41.35 52.77
CA ILE A 10 1.80 42.23 51.76
C ILE A 10 2.37 41.95 50.37
N THR A 11 3.69 41.73 50.27
CA THR A 11 4.32 41.46 48.96
C THR A 11 3.86 40.13 48.37
N VAL A 12 3.73 39.08 49.19
CA VAL A 12 3.22 37.77 48.72
C VAL A 12 1.78 37.89 48.22
N ILE A 13 0.89 38.57 48.95
CA ILE A 13 -0.51 38.74 48.53
C ILE A 13 -0.60 39.52 47.21
N THR A 14 0.20 40.57 47.04
CA THR A 14 0.20 41.36 45.79
C THR A 14 0.70 40.57 44.59
N VAL A 15 1.76 39.77 44.75
CA VAL A 15 2.31 38.94 43.65
C VAL A 15 1.31 37.87 43.22
N TRP A 16 0.68 37.17 44.17
CA TRP A 16 -0.35 36.18 43.86
C TRP A 16 -1.60 36.80 43.21
N GLY A 17 -2.00 37.99 43.66
CA GLY A 17 -3.10 38.74 43.05
C GLY A 17 -2.84 39.11 41.57
N ILE A 18 -1.62 39.56 41.25
CA ILE A 18 -1.22 39.88 39.88
C ILE A 18 -1.21 38.63 39.00
N LEU A 19 -0.66 37.51 39.49
CA LEU A 19 -0.62 36.25 38.73
C LEU A 19 -2.04 35.70 38.45
N ALA A 20 -2.94 35.77 39.43
CA ALA A 20 -4.33 35.36 39.24
C ALA A 20 -5.06 36.23 38.21
N LEU A 21 -4.83 37.55 38.24
CA LEU A 21 -5.39 38.48 37.26
C LEU A 21 -4.85 38.21 35.85
N CYS A 22 -3.54 37.98 35.70
CA CYS A 22 -2.94 37.60 34.42
C CYS A 22 -3.51 36.29 33.86
N GLY A 23 -3.72 35.28 34.72
CA GLY A 23 -4.36 34.02 34.32
C GLY A 23 -5.80 34.21 33.81
N MET A 24 -6.59 35.04 34.50
CA MET A 24 -7.95 35.37 34.09
C MET A 24 -7.99 36.12 32.75
N LEU A 25 -7.07 37.07 32.54
CA LEU A 25 -6.97 37.80 31.27
C LEU A 25 -6.55 36.88 30.11
N ALA A 26 -5.67 35.90 30.34
CA ALA A 26 -5.29 34.92 29.32
C ALA A 26 -6.47 34.03 28.91
N LEU A 27 -7.25 33.54 29.88
CA LEU A 27 -8.47 32.75 29.61
C LEU A 27 -9.53 33.58 28.88
N LEU A 28 -9.72 34.85 29.26
CA LEU A 28 -10.64 35.74 28.56
C LEU A 28 -10.20 35.99 27.10
N ASN A 29 -8.89 36.10 26.85
CA ASN A 29 -8.35 36.29 25.50
C ASN A 29 -8.55 35.04 24.62
N GLU A 30 -8.38 33.83 25.16
CA GLU A 30 -8.70 32.59 24.45
C GLU A 30 -10.20 32.45 24.16
N LEU A 31 -11.06 32.84 25.11
CA LEU A 31 -12.50 32.85 24.90
C LEU A 31 -12.91 33.84 23.80
N ILE A 32 -12.35 35.05 23.81
CA ILE A 32 -12.59 36.07 22.78
C ILE A 32 -12.05 35.59 21.43
N ARG A 33 -10.87 34.95 21.37
CA ARG A 33 -10.33 34.39 20.12
C ARG A 33 -11.18 33.25 19.55
N GLY A 34 -11.76 32.41 20.40
CA GLY A 34 -12.69 31.37 19.99
C GLY A 34 -13.96 31.97 19.38
N VAL A 35 -14.62 32.87 20.10
CA VAL A 35 -15.88 33.48 19.66
C VAL A 35 -15.69 34.35 18.41
N THR A 36 -14.59 35.10 18.32
CA THR A 36 -14.33 35.96 17.15
C THR A 36 -14.06 35.16 15.87
N ARG A 37 -13.45 33.97 15.94
CA ARG A 37 -13.28 33.11 14.75
C ARG A 37 -14.61 32.62 14.20
N ASP A 38 -15.51 32.20 15.06
CA ASP A 38 -16.83 31.70 14.64
C ASP A 38 -17.74 32.84 14.18
N LEU A 39 -17.69 34.00 14.85
CA LEU A 39 -18.47 35.18 14.45
C LEU A 39 -17.94 35.81 13.15
N LEU A 40 -16.61 35.87 12.94
CA LEU A 40 -16.04 36.35 11.67
C LEU A 40 -16.33 35.38 10.52
N ALA A 41 -16.35 34.06 10.76
CA ALA A 41 -16.78 33.11 9.74
C ALA A 41 -18.26 33.31 9.35
N TRP A 42 -19.10 33.73 10.29
CA TRP A 42 -20.50 34.04 10.05
C TRP A 42 -20.71 35.41 9.37
N ILE A 43 -19.92 36.42 9.73
CA ILE A 43 -20.06 37.80 9.24
C ILE A 43 -19.34 38.05 7.90
N MET A 44 -18.21 37.39 7.64
CA MET A 44 -17.42 37.59 6.40
C MET A 44 -17.91 36.74 5.21
N PHE A 45 -18.92 35.91 5.40
CA PHE A 45 -19.60 35.17 4.32
C PHE A 45 -21.10 35.51 4.24
N PRO A 46 -21.50 36.79 4.02
CA PRO A 46 -22.85 37.10 3.59
C PRO A 46 -22.94 36.81 2.09
N CYS A 47 -22.86 35.53 1.71
CA CYS A 47 -23.14 35.12 0.34
C CYS A 47 -24.65 35.18 0.12
N CYS A 48 -25.04 36.15 -0.71
CA CYS A 48 -26.24 36.19 -1.53
C CYS A 48 -26.92 34.82 -1.66
N SER A 49 -28.04 34.64 -0.95
CA SER A 49 -28.88 33.43 -0.99
C SER A 49 -29.46 33.16 -2.39
N ASP A 50 -29.40 34.15 -3.29
CA ASP A 50 -30.09 34.14 -4.58
C ASP A 50 -29.16 33.96 -5.80
N CYS A 51 -27.85 33.77 -5.60
CA CYS A 51 -26.91 33.51 -6.71
C CYS A 51 -26.36 32.08 -6.76
N LEU A 52 -26.83 31.17 -5.89
CA LEU A 52 -26.52 29.75 -6.05
C LEU A 52 -27.36 29.21 -7.21
N PRO A 53 -26.75 28.56 -8.21
CA PRO A 53 -27.52 27.81 -9.21
C PRO A 53 -28.49 26.89 -8.46
N PRO A 54 -29.73 26.69 -8.94
CA PRO A 54 -30.70 25.84 -8.27
C PRO A 54 -30.00 24.55 -7.93
N ARG A 55 -29.85 24.27 -6.62
CA ARG A 55 -29.38 22.97 -6.15
C ARG A 55 -30.34 21.99 -6.78
N VAL A 56 -29.87 21.27 -7.80
CA VAL A 56 -30.53 20.05 -8.21
C VAL A 56 -30.60 19.25 -6.92
N ASN A 57 -31.81 18.93 -6.48
CA ASN A 57 -32.07 18.16 -5.27
C ASN A 57 -31.62 16.71 -5.53
N GLU A 58 -30.34 16.51 -5.84
CA GLU A 58 -29.72 15.21 -5.71
C GLU A 58 -29.80 14.90 -4.22
N GLU A 59 -30.70 13.99 -3.84
CA GLU A 59 -30.83 13.51 -2.48
C GLU A 59 -29.48 12.91 -2.07
N GLU A 60 -28.68 13.73 -1.40
CA GLU A 60 -27.43 13.33 -0.81
C GLU A 60 -27.74 12.40 0.36
N ILE A 61 -27.59 11.09 0.15
CA ILE A 61 -27.86 10.08 1.17
C ILE A 61 -26.58 9.84 1.97
N GLU A 62 -26.69 9.97 3.29
CA GLU A 62 -25.62 9.63 4.22
C GLU A 62 -25.28 8.14 4.13
N TYR A 63 -23.99 7.78 4.15
CA TYR A 63 -23.55 6.40 3.96
C TYR A 63 -24.21 5.38 4.93
N GLU A 64 -24.51 5.81 6.17
CA GLU A 64 -25.19 4.99 7.18
C GLU A 64 -26.69 4.78 6.89
N HIS A 65 -27.27 5.50 5.93
CA HIS A 65 -28.64 5.32 5.47
C HIS A 65 -28.75 4.53 4.16
N LEU A 66 -27.62 4.29 3.47
CA LEU A 66 -27.60 3.44 2.28
C LEU A 66 -28.02 2.00 2.62
N SER A 67 -28.75 1.37 1.69
CA SER A 67 -29.07 -0.04 1.76
C SER A 67 -27.80 -0.91 1.81
N SER A 68 -27.90 -2.13 2.34
CA SER A 68 -26.77 -3.07 2.38
C SER A 68 -26.20 -3.35 0.99
N LEU A 69 -27.06 -3.41 -0.04
CA LEU A 69 -26.67 -3.60 -1.44
C LEU A 69 -25.88 -2.39 -1.97
N GLN A 70 -26.36 -1.17 -1.74
CA GLN A 70 -25.67 0.06 -2.16
C GLN A 70 -24.31 0.23 -1.45
N ARG A 71 -24.21 -0.14 -0.17
CA ARG A 71 -22.91 -0.12 0.54
C ARG A 71 -21.92 -1.11 -0.09
N LEU A 72 -22.38 -2.31 -0.44
CA LEU A 72 -21.55 -3.30 -1.12
C LEU A 72 -21.10 -2.81 -2.49
N GLU A 73 -22.00 -2.20 -3.26
CA GLU A 73 -21.67 -1.57 -4.53
C GLU A 73 -20.63 -0.46 -4.37
N MET A 74 -20.76 0.37 -3.33
CA MET A 74 -19.78 1.40 -3.02
C MET A 74 -18.41 0.85 -2.67
N ASP A 75 -18.37 -0.22 -1.89
CA ASP A 75 -17.11 -0.88 -1.57
C ASP A 75 -16.48 -1.54 -2.79
N ASN A 76 -17.28 -2.09 -3.71
CA ASN A 76 -16.77 -2.63 -4.97
C ASN A 76 -16.17 -1.53 -5.85
N LEU A 77 -16.83 -0.38 -5.97
CA LEU A 77 -16.32 0.76 -6.72
C LEU A 77 -15.01 1.29 -6.10
N ARG A 78 -14.95 1.43 -4.77
CA ARG A 78 -13.70 1.77 -4.06
C ARG A 78 -12.62 0.74 -4.31
N SER A 79 -12.94 -0.55 -4.24
CA SER A 79 -11.97 -1.63 -4.43
C SER A 79 -11.35 -1.58 -5.83
N ARG A 80 -12.18 -1.39 -6.87
CA ARG A 80 -11.72 -1.25 -8.25
C ARG A 80 -10.84 -0.01 -8.46
N ALA A 81 -11.21 1.11 -7.83
CA ALA A 81 -10.42 2.33 -7.86
C ALA A 81 -9.05 2.14 -7.18
N ILE A 82 -9.03 1.57 -5.97
CA ILE A 82 -7.80 1.26 -5.24
C ILE A 82 -6.90 0.31 -6.05
N LEU A 83 -7.45 -0.76 -6.63
CA LEU A 83 -6.69 -1.71 -7.44
C LEU A 83 -6.01 -1.08 -8.66
N ARG A 84 -6.69 -0.12 -9.33
CA ARG A 84 -6.08 0.63 -10.44
C ARG A 84 -4.86 1.44 -10.01
N HIS A 85 -4.84 1.94 -8.78
CA HIS A 85 -3.67 2.64 -8.25
C HIS A 85 -2.62 1.68 -7.69
N LEU A 86 -3.03 0.58 -7.06
CA LEU A 86 -2.12 -0.44 -6.54
C LEU A 86 -1.35 -1.16 -7.65
N SER A 87 -1.94 -1.35 -8.83
CA SER A 87 -1.30 -2.05 -9.95
C SER A 87 0.05 -1.45 -10.39
N ARG A 88 0.28 -0.16 -10.12
CA ARG A 88 1.56 0.53 -10.38
C ARG A 88 2.67 0.14 -9.39
N PHE A 89 2.27 -0.40 -8.24
CA PHE A 89 3.15 -0.74 -7.12
C PHE A 89 2.97 -2.20 -6.70
N THR A 90 2.44 -3.04 -7.59
CA THR A 90 2.32 -4.48 -7.37
C THR A 90 3.29 -5.24 -8.27
N SER A 91 3.76 -6.38 -7.77
CA SER A 91 4.51 -7.34 -8.56
C SER A 91 4.23 -8.75 -8.06
N SER A 92 4.16 -9.69 -8.99
CA SER A 92 4.12 -11.11 -8.67
C SER A 92 5.53 -11.57 -8.27
N LEU A 93 5.64 -12.19 -7.10
CA LEU A 93 6.91 -12.73 -6.64
C LEU A 93 7.35 -13.91 -7.52
N LYS A 94 8.58 -13.83 -8.01
CA LYS A 94 9.25 -14.89 -8.77
C LYS A 94 10.35 -15.51 -7.92
N ILE A 95 10.79 -16.71 -8.29
CA ILE A 95 11.90 -17.42 -7.63
C ILE A 95 13.17 -16.54 -7.57
N GLU A 96 13.46 -15.78 -8.61
CA GLU A 96 14.61 -14.85 -8.66
C GLU A 96 14.55 -13.70 -7.64
N ASN A 97 13.35 -13.37 -7.15
CA ASN A 97 13.19 -12.37 -6.10
C ASN A 97 13.46 -12.94 -4.72
N MET A 98 13.66 -14.27 -4.64
CA MET A 98 14.06 -14.96 -3.44
C MET A 98 15.61 -15.10 -3.38
N HIS A 99 16.31 -14.15 -2.75
CA HIS A 99 17.71 -14.28 -2.27
C HIS A 99 17.96 -14.98 -0.90
N THR A 100 18.58 -16.15 -0.92
CA THR A 100 19.10 -16.84 0.28
C THR A 100 20.41 -16.18 0.72
N GLN A 101 20.42 -15.58 1.91
CA GLN A 101 21.68 -15.27 2.57
C GLN A 101 22.21 -16.57 3.19
N SER A 102 23.22 -17.17 2.55
CA SER A 102 24.01 -18.21 3.20
C SER A 102 24.89 -17.57 4.27
N PRO A 103 24.82 -17.99 5.54
CA PRO A 103 25.58 -17.38 6.63
C PRO A 103 27.10 -17.61 6.59
N ASP A 104 27.67 -18.26 5.57
CA ASP A 104 29.02 -18.85 5.66
C ASP A 104 30.16 -18.17 4.86
N SER A 105 30.14 -16.86 4.58
CA SER A 105 31.24 -16.23 3.80
C SER A 105 32.06 -15.12 4.46
N GLU A 106 31.77 -14.69 5.70
CA GLU A 106 32.57 -13.64 6.36
C GLU A 106 33.64 -14.14 7.34
N LEU A 107 33.79 -15.45 7.59
CA LEU A 107 34.77 -15.97 8.55
C LEU A 107 36.10 -16.47 7.98
N SER A 108 36.37 -16.32 6.67
CA SER A 108 37.57 -16.91 6.04
C SER A 108 38.76 -15.96 5.84
N SER A 109 38.72 -14.70 6.31
CA SER A 109 39.78 -13.71 6.00
C SER A 109 40.76 -13.41 7.14
N LEU A 110 40.64 -14.05 8.31
CA LEU A 110 41.57 -13.89 9.42
C LEU A 110 41.87 -15.23 10.06
N MET A 111 42.78 -16.03 9.48
CA MET A 111 43.75 -16.88 10.18
C MET A 111 44.64 -17.56 9.13
N GLY A 112 45.73 -16.89 8.80
CA GLY A 112 46.86 -17.54 8.14
C GLY A 112 47.69 -18.34 9.14
N LYS A 113 48.16 -19.49 8.66
CA LYS A 113 49.45 -20.17 8.96
C LYS A 113 49.82 -20.37 10.43
N ASP A 114 49.86 -21.63 10.87
CA ASP A 114 51.17 -22.29 11.01
C ASP A 114 51.11 -23.76 11.43
N SER A 115 52.12 -24.48 10.93
CA SER A 115 52.74 -25.72 11.42
C SER A 115 51.96 -27.05 11.38
N GLY A 116 52.56 -27.99 10.67
CA GLY A 116 52.13 -29.38 10.59
C GLY A 116 52.58 -30.26 11.76
N GLY A 117 52.05 -31.48 11.76
CA GLY A 117 52.50 -32.59 12.58
C GLY A 117 51.82 -33.89 12.12
N PRO A 118 52.53 -35.02 11.99
CA PRO A 118 51.95 -36.31 11.66
C PRO A 118 51.61 -37.06 12.95
N VAL A 119 50.37 -37.56 13.10
CA VAL A 119 50.01 -38.48 14.19
C VAL A 119 49.39 -39.75 13.60
N LYS A 120 50.10 -40.86 13.86
CA LYS A 120 49.69 -42.25 13.64
C LYS A 120 48.85 -42.76 14.83
N GLY A 121 48.00 -43.75 14.54
CA GLY A 121 47.39 -44.70 15.50
C GLY A 121 46.01 -44.24 15.99
N LYS A 122 45.03 -45.12 16.26
CA LYS A 122 45.11 -46.52 16.69
C LYS A 122 43.72 -47.17 16.59
N GLN A 123 43.67 -48.45 16.21
CA GLN A 123 42.50 -49.34 16.30
C GLN A 123 42.20 -49.72 17.76
N THR A 124 40.92 -49.84 18.11
CA THR A 124 40.32 -50.72 19.14
C THR A 124 38.81 -50.80 18.82
N SER A 125 38.18 -51.91 18.40
CA SER A 125 37.92 -53.22 19.03
C SER A 125 36.83 -53.20 20.13
N VAL A 126 35.65 -53.72 19.75
CA VAL A 126 34.66 -54.59 20.45
C VAL A 126 34.22 -54.27 21.89
N ASP A 127 32.90 -54.17 22.15
CA ASP A 127 32.13 -55.21 22.89
C ASP A 127 30.63 -54.88 23.02
N ASP A 128 29.89 -55.98 23.15
CA ASP A 128 28.45 -56.23 23.09
C ASP A 128 27.61 -55.61 24.22
N VAL A 129 26.33 -55.30 23.95
CA VAL A 129 25.20 -55.64 24.85
C VAL A 129 23.91 -55.89 24.02
N GLU A 130 23.38 -57.09 24.21
CA GLU A 130 22.18 -57.70 23.65
C GLU A 130 20.93 -57.48 24.54
N MET A 131 19.75 -57.83 23.99
CA MET A 131 18.38 -58.03 24.54
C MET A 131 17.37 -56.96 24.10
N GLY A 132 16.25 -57.25 23.41
CA GLY A 132 15.64 -58.49 22.95
C GLY A 132 14.14 -58.24 22.68
N VAL A 133 13.61 -58.89 21.63
CA VAL A 133 12.18 -59.24 21.29
C VAL A 133 11.12 -58.12 21.21
N ALA A 134 10.25 -58.01 20.19
CA ALA A 134 9.65 -59.03 19.33
C ALA A 134 9.28 -58.49 17.93
N ALA A 135 9.20 -59.43 17.00
CA ALA A 135 8.96 -59.29 15.57
C ALA A 135 7.51 -58.97 15.20
N THR A 136 7.32 -58.16 14.15
CA THR A 136 6.51 -58.57 12.97
C THR A 136 7.11 -57.98 11.70
N ASP A 137 7.24 -58.89 10.75
CA ASP A 137 7.92 -58.84 9.47
C ASP A 137 7.08 -58.10 8.41
N SER A 138 7.70 -57.18 7.67
CA SER A 138 7.25 -56.73 6.34
C SER A 138 8.40 -55.98 5.65
N SER A 139 9.26 -56.80 5.05
CA SER A 139 10.33 -56.43 4.14
C SER A 139 9.78 -55.74 2.88
N LEU A 140 10.02 -54.44 2.75
CA LEU A 140 10.12 -53.74 1.46
C LEU A 140 11.41 -52.93 1.45
N GLN A 141 12.43 -53.51 0.82
CA GLN A 141 13.70 -52.84 0.55
C GLN A 141 13.50 -51.83 -0.58
N LEU A 142 13.34 -50.54 -0.23
CA LEU A 142 13.64 -49.44 -1.15
C LEU A 142 15.02 -48.88 -0.79
N LYS A 143 16.04 -49.28 -1.55
CA LYS A 143 17.33 -48.59 -1.59
C LYS A 143 17.13 -47.30 -2.38
N THR A 144 17.08 -46.17 -1.69
CA THR A 144 17.23 -44.84 -2.30
C THR A 144 18.40 -44.14 -1.63
N GLN A 145 19.60 -44.39 -2.15
CA GLN A 145 20.80 -43.65 -1.81
C GLN A 145 21.01 -42.56 -2.86
N ASN A 146 20.69 -41.33 -2.48
CA ASN A 146 21.40 -40.09 -2.85
C ASN A 146 20.68 -38.93 -2.15
N ALA A 147 20.79 -38.87 -0.82
CA ALA A 147 20.42 -37.72 -0.03
C ALA A 147 21.54 -36.68 -0.15
N CYS A 148 21.44 -35.83 -1.17
CA CYS A 148 22.13 -34.56 -1.18
C CYS A 148 21.39 -33.71 -0.15
N ASP A 149 21.89 -33.72 1.08
CA ASP A 149 21.42 -32.92 2.22
C ASP A 149 21.65 -31.44 1.90
N LYS A 150 20.72 -30.90 1.09
CA LYS A 150 20.67 -29.47 0.78
C LYS A 150 20.15 -28.83 2.05
N GLY A 151 21.07 -28.31 2.87
CA GLY A 151 20.71 -27.59 4.09
C GLY A 151 19.57 -26.62 3.82
N ASP A 152 18.55 -26.67 4.68
CA ASP A 152 17.38 -25.80 4.63
C ASP A 152 17.84 -24.35 4.86
N PHE A 153 18.20 -23.65 3.79
CA PHE A 153 18.53 -22.23 3.86
C PHE A 153 17.24 -21.47 4.18
N GLU A 154 17.11 -21.03 5.44
CA GLU A 154 15.96 -20.24 5.86
C GLU A 154 16.01 -18.86 5.21
N TYR A 155 15.06 -18.63 4.32
CA TYR A 155 14.90 -17.40 3.61
C TYR A 155 14.34 -16.29 4.53
N THR A 156 14.95 -15.10 4.57
CA THR A 156 14.52 -14.03 5.49
C THR A 156 13.99 -12.76 4.81
N HIS A 157 14.36 -12.47 3.56
CA HIS A 157 14.02 -11.18 2.93
C HIS A 157 13.77 -11.22 1.43
N VAL A 158 12.61 -10.82 0.89
CA VAL A 158 12.36 -10.75 -0.58
C VAL A 158 12.96 -9.50 -1.23
N LEU A 159 13.31 -9.57 -2.51
CA LEU A 159 13.77 -8.43 -3.30
C LEU A 159 12.62 -7.79 -4.07
N ILE A 160 12.38 -6.49 -3.84
CA ILE A 160 11.36 -5.72 -4.55
C ILE A 160 11.96 -4.47 -5.21
N PRO A 161 11.34 -3.91 -6.25
CA PRO A 161 11.77 -2.64 -6.85
C PRO A 161 11.77 -1.48 -5.83
N CYS A 162 12.66 -0.50 -6.03
CA CYS A 162 12.61 0.74 -5.27
C CYS A 162 11.32 1.53 -5.56
N PRO A 163 10.71 2.19 -4.55
CA PRO A 163 9.57 3.07 -4.75
C PRO A 163 9.86 4.18 -5.76
N GLY A 164 8.86 4.57 -6.55
CA GLY A 164 8.99 5.60 -7.59
C GLY A 164 9.64 5.11 -8.88
N GLN A 165 10.21 3.91 -8.92
CA GLN A 165 10.63 3.31 -10.17
C GLN A 165 9.40 2.77 -10.89
N VAL A 166 8.93 3.50 -11.91
CA VAL A 166 7.90 3.00 -12.80
C VAL A 166 8.47 1.75 -13.43
N ILE A 167 7.91 0.58 -13.07
CA ILE A 167 8.14 -0.64 -13.84
C ILE A 167 7.56 -0.30 -15.20
N ALA A 168 8.44 0.00 -16.16
CA ALA A 168 8.02 0.17 -17.53
C ALA A 168 7.34 -1.15 -17.89
N VAL A 169 6.01 -1.16 -17.86
CA VAL A 169 5.22 -2.23 -18.42
C VAL A 169 5.58 -2.12 -19.89
N ARG A 170 6.60 -2.89 -20.30
CA ARG A 170 6.98 -3.01 -21.70
C ARG A 170 5.65 -3.27 -22.39
N ASN A 171 5.26 -2.43 -23.34
CA ASN A 171 3.98 -2.47 -24.08
C ASN A 171 3.78 -3.77 -24.88
N GLY A 172 4.41 -4.88 -24.48
CA GLY A 172 4.00 -6.21 -24.85
C GLY A 172 2.58 -6.42 -24.36
N LYS A 173 1.65 -6.31 -25.30
CA LYS A 173 0.57 -7.29 -25.52
C LYS A 173 0.45 -8.19 -24.30
N VAL A 174 -0.48 -7.88 -23.39
CA VAL A 174 -0.86 -8.75 -22.29
C VAL A 174 -1.14 -10.11 -22.93
N VAL A 175 -0.15 -11.00 -22.93
CA VAL A 175 -0.36 -12.41 -23.17
C VAL A 175 -1.13 -12.79 -21.94
N GLY A 176 -2.45 -12.86 -22.08
CA GLY A 176 -3.29 -13.32 -21.00
C GLY A 176 -2.74 -14.66 -20.56
N ASP A 177 -2.16 -14.70 -19.37
CA ASP A 177 -2.08 -15.93 -18.62
C ASP A 177 -3.53 -16.37 -18.46
N SER A 178 -3.97 -17.24 -19.37
CA SER A 178 -5.22 -17.96 -19.25
C SER A 178 -5.05 -18.90 -18.06
N CYS A 179 -5.29 -18.40 -16.87
CA CYS A 179 -5.70 -19.25 -15.77
C CYS A 179 -6.98 -19.95 -16.24
N MET A 180 -6.85 -21.24 -16.58
CA MET A 180 -7.99 -22.12 -16.76
C MET A 180 -8.74 -22.14 -15.43
N ASP A 181 -9.87 -21.45 -15.39
CA ASP A 181 -10.86 -21.63 -14.33
C ASP A 181 -11.33 -23.09 -14.38
N ASN A 182 -10.88 -23.89 -13.43
CA ASN A 182 -11.60 -25.10 -13.05
C ASN A 182 -12.87 -24.66 -12.30
N GLU A 183 -13.90 -24.28 -13.06
CA GLU A 183 -15.28 -24.24 -12.58
C GLU A 183 -15.73 -25.67 -12.25
N LYS A 184 -15.46 -26.11 -11.01
CA LYS A 184 -16.30 -27.12 -10.36
C LYS A 184 -16.69 -26.61 -8.98
N GLU A 185 -18.02 -26.53 -8.83
CA GLU A 185 -18.74 -26.62 -7.57
C GLU A 185 -18.82 -25.36 -6.68
N MET A 186 -19.75 -24.46 -7.03
CA MET A 186 -20.69 -23.95 -6.02
C MET A 186 -22.08 -23.69 -6.60
N ASN A 187 -22.83 -24.79 -6.72
CA ASN A 187 -24.27 -24.81 -6.92
C ASN A 187 -24.95 -24.51 -5.57
N ARG A 188 -25.39 -23.25 -5.35
CA ARG A 188 -26.57 -22.84 -4.54
C ARG A 188 -26.57 -21.33 -4.24
N SER A 189 -26.94 -20.49 -5.22
CA SER A 189 -27.59 -19.16 -4.97
C SER A 189 -27.80 -18.32 -6.25
N SER A 190 -28.33 -18.88 -7.35
CA SER A 190 -28.49 -18.15 -8.63
C SER A 190 -29.93 -18.11 -9.18
N LEU A 191 -30.94 -17.96 -8.32
CA LEU A 191 -32.35 -17.88 -8.75
C LEU A 191 -33.00 -16.49 -8.66
N LEU A 192 -32.25 -15.42 -8.35
CA LEU A 192 -32.84 -14.06 -8.22
C LEU A 192 -32.05 -12.94 -8.92
N ARG A 193 -31.42 -13.21 -10.07
CA ARG A 193 -30.72 -12.16 -10.85
C ARG A 193 -31.09 -12.14 -12.34
N LYS A 194 -32.39 -12.34 -12.64
CA LYS A 194 -32.91 -12.31 -14.02
C LYS A 194 -34.17 -11.45 -14.24
N LEU A 195 -34.51 -10.54 -13.33
CA LEU A 195 -35.56 -9.56 -13.58
C LEU A 195 -35.01 -8.15 -13.36
N PHE A 196 -35.33 -7.26 -14.29
CA PHE A 196 -34.95 -5.85 -14.41
C PHE A 196 -33.68 -5.53 -15.23
N TYR A 197 -33.75 -5.83 -16.52
CA TYR A 197 -33.21 -4.94 -17.55
C TYR A 197 -34.37 -4.51 -18.46
N ARG A 198 -34.98 -3.36 -18.16
CA ARG A 198 -36.03 -2.75 -18.97
C ARG A 198 -35.67 -1.29 -19.24
N LYS A 199 -34.98 -1.09 -20.35
CA LYS A 199 -35.27 -0.09 -21.40
C LYS A 199 -35.47 1.37 -20.94
N SER A 200 -34.44 2.20 -21.14
CA SER A 200 -34.63 3.61 -21.50
C SER A 200 -33.63 4.00 -22.59
N LYS A 201 -34.19 4.28 -23.77
CA LYS A 201 -33.53 4.91 -24.92
C LYS A 201 -33.97 6.38 -24.86
N VAL A 202 -33.07 7.28 -24.50
CA VAL A 202 -33.25 8.72 -24.68
C VAL A 202 -32.06 9.19 -25.48
N GLY A 203 -32.34 9.71 -26.67
CA GLY A 203 -31.35 10.23 -27.59
C GLY A 203 -30.86 11.60 -27.14
N GLN A 204 -29.61 11.90 -27.47
CA GLN A 204 -29.13 13.26 -27.55
C GLN A 204 -28.11 13.35 -28.68
N ASP A 205 -28.48 14.13 -29.68
CA ASP A 205 -27.64 14.52 -30.80
C ASP A 205 -26.54 15.46 -30.31
N ILE A 206 -25.30 15.13 -30.63
CA ILE A 206 -24.14 16.01 -30.43
C ILE A 206 -23.62 16.41 -31.82
N ASN A 207 -23.81 17.69 -32.15
CA ASN A 207 -23.16 18.34 -33.27
C ASN A 207 -21.66 18.48 -32.96
N PHE A 208 -20.81 17.81 -33.74
CA PHE A 208 -19.36 18.00 -33.75
C PHE A 208 -19.02 18.85 -34.98
N VAL A 209 -18.47 20.05 -34.75
CA VAL A 209 -17.96 20.94 -35.79
C VAL A 209 -16.45 20.74 -35.85
N GLU A 210 -15.98 20.19 -36.97
CA GLU A 210 -14.57 20.12 -37.34
C GLU A 210 -14.00 21.52 -37.61
N LYS A 211 -12.77 21.75 -37.16
CA LYS A 211 -11.94 22.84 -37.67
C LYS A 211 -10.52 22.33 -37.89
N GLU A 212 -10.19 22.20 -39.17
CA GLU A 212 -8.85 21.92 -39.67
C GLU A 212 -8.03 23.21 -39.90
N GLN A 213 -6.72 23.00 -40.09
CA GLN A 213 -5.70 23.77 -40.84
C GLN A 213 -4.74 24.71 -40.09
N SER A 214 -3.46 24.34 -40.08
CA SER A 214 -2.30 24.92 -40.83
C SER A 214 -1.01 24.31 -40.23
N GLU A 215 -0.18 23.53 -40.94
CA GLU A 215 0.73 23.83 -42.07
C GLU A 215 1.71 24.98 -41.81
N ASP A 216 2.95 24.60 -41.42
CA ASP A 216 4.26 25.23 -41.69
C ASP A 216 5.31 24.19 -41.21
N GLY A 217 6.29 23.67 -41.95
CA GLY A 217 7.03 24.23 -43.05
C GLY A 217 8.51 24.40 -42.64
N VAL A 218 9.26 23.32 -42.35
CA VAL A 218 10.72 23.39 -42.16
C VAL A 218 11.43 22.23 -42.85
N SER A 219 12.46 22.62 -43.60
CA SER A 219 13.11 21.93 -44.70
C SER A 219 14.56 21.58 -44.33
N CYS A 220 14.96 20.36 -44.73
CA CYS A 220 16.29 19.88 -45.21
C CYS A 220 17.52 20.03 -44.25
N THR A 221 18.50 19.11 -44.17
CA THR A 221 19.20 18.33 -45.19
C THR A 221 20.06 17.18 -44.60
N ASN A 222 20.28 16.16 -45.44
CA ASN A 222 21.47 15.28 -45.65
C ASN A 222 21.83 14.14 -44.68
N ASP A 223 21.61 12.93 -45.18
CA ASP A 223 22.56 11.81 -45.36
C ASP A 223 23.93 11.90 -44.67
N GLU A 224 24.13 11.05 -43.65
CA GLU A 224 25.35 10.24 -43.52
C GLU A 224 25.00 8.92 -42.78
N ALA A 225 25.17 7.81 -43.48
CA ALA A 225 24.97 6.46 -42.97
C ALA A 225 26.11 6.07 -42.02
N GLY A 226 26.01 6.49 -40.76
CA GLY A 226 26.81 5.99 -39.65
C GLY A 226 26.01 4.98 -38.85
N GLU A 227 26.45 3.71 -38.83
CA GLU A 227 25.93 2.66 -37.97
C GLU A 227 26.30 2.98 -36.50
N VAL A 228 25.55 3.89 -35.88
CA VAL A 228 25.70 4.25 -34.46
C VAL A 228 25.07 3.13 -33.66
N ASN A 229 25.91 2.24 -33.14
CA ASN A 229 25.53 1.32 -32.07
C ASN A 229 25.20 2.18 -30.84
N ASP A 230 23.94 2.60 -30.72
CA ASP A 230 23.43 3.21 -29.50
C ASP A 230 23.71 2.23 -28.36
N PRO A 231 24.53 2.60 -27.35
CA PRO A 231 24.74 1.76 -26.20
C PRO A 231 23.38 1.63 -25.51
N VAL A 232 22.77 0.46 -25.65
CA VAL A 232 21.55 0.07 -24.93
C VAL A 232 21.90 0.17 -23.46
N ASN A 233 21.65 1.34 -22.87
CA ASN A 233 21.94 1.66 -21.50
C ASN A 233 20.90 0.90 -20.67
N GLU A 234 21.22 -0.36 -20.36
CA GLU A 234 20.40 -1.25 -19.57
C GLU A 234 20.20 -0.59 -18.20
N VAL A 235 19.04 0.02 -18.00
CA VAL A 235 18.70 0.70 -16.74
C VAL A 235 18.54 -0.40 -15.68
N VAL A 236 19.64 -0.72 -15.00
CA VAL A 236 19.67 -1.68 -13.90
C VAL A 236 18.75 -1.15 -12.81
N SER A 237 17.58 -1.78 -12.70
CA SER A 237 16.57 -1.36 -11.73
C SER A 237 17.04 -1.70 -10.32
N LYS A 238 17.19 -0.69 -9.47
CA LYS A 238 17.65 -0.88 -8.10
C LYS A 238 16.57 -1.64 -7.33
N LYS A 239 16.92 -2.83 -6.81
CA LYS A 239 16.06 -3.62 -5.93
C LYS A 239 16.42 -3.33 -4.46
N ARG A 240 15.45 -3.44 -3.56
CA ARG A 240 15.61 -3.37 -2.10
C ARG A 240 15.20 -4.68 -1.45
N SER A 241 15.90 -5.01 -0.37
CA SER A 241 15.62 -6.17 0.49
C SER A 241 14.56 -5.81 1.53
N VAL A 242 13.52 -6.62 1.67
CA VAL A 242 12.40 -6.41 2.63
C VAL A 242 12.02 -7.72 3.31
N PRO A 243 11.44 -7.71 4.52
CA PRO A 243 11.05 -8.93 5.23
C PRO A 243 10.11 -9.83 4.42
N ILE A 244 10.17 -11.15 4.65
CA ILE A 244 9.34 -12.14 3.93
C ILE A 244 7.90 -12.28 4.41
N PHE A 245 7.50 -11.47 5.39
CA PHE A 245 6.19 -11.55 5.99
C PHE A 245 5.38 -10.32 5.62
N CYS A 246 4.11 -10.54 5.29
CA CYS A 246 3.15 -9.46 5.13
C CYS A 246 2.89 -8.78 6.48
N ALA A 247 3.10 -7.46 6.56
CA ALA A 247 2.94 -6.75 7.83
C ALA A 247 1.48 -6.61 8.32
N ILE A 248 0.49 -7.03 7.52
CA ILE A 248 -0.94 -7.07 7.92
C ILE A 248 -1.33 -8.45 8.46
N CYS A 249 -1.12 -9.51 7.69
CA CYS A 249 -1.56 -10.87 8.08
C CYS A 249 -0.46 -11.69 8.76
N LEU A 250 0.78 -11.20 8.77
CA LEU A 250 1.97 -11.87 9.30
C LEU A 250 2.28 -13.23 8.65
N ALA A 251 1.65 -13.54 7.51
CA ALA A 251 1.94 -14.74 6.74
C ALA A 251 3.19 -14.54 5.87
N LYS A 252 3.94 -15.63 5.66
CA LYS A 252 5.06 -15.68 4.71
C LYS A 252 4.53 -15.48 3.28
N TYR A 253 5.34 -14.84 2.44
CA TYR A 253 5.05 -14.77 1.01
C TYR A 253 5.37 -16.08 0.31
N GLU A 254 4.51 -16.45 -0.64
CA GLU A 254 4.71 -17.59 -1.52
C GLU A 254 5.10 -17.13 -2.94
N ILE A 255 5.68 -18.04 -3.72
CA ILE A 255 5.96 -17.80 -5.14
C ILE A 255 4.61 -17.59 -5.83
N SER A 256 4.53 -16.60 -6.71
CA SER A 256 3.31 -16.15 -7.40
C SER A 256 2.38 -15.26 -6.56
N ASP A 257 2.69 -15.00 -5.28
CA ASP A 257 1.94 -14.00 -4.52
C ASP A 257 2.10 -12.61 -5.16
N ARG A 258 0.98 -11.90 -5.28
CA ARG A 258 1.01 -10.48 -5.64
C ARG A 258 1.26 -9.65 -4.37
N VAL A 259 2.42 -9.03 -4.32
CA VAL A 259 2.79 -8.11 -3.25
C VAL A 259 2.71 -6.68 -3.73
N CYS A 260 2.41 -5.76 -2.82
CA CYS A 260 2.40 -4.33 -3.06
C CYS A 260 3.28 -3.60 -2.05
N TRP A 261 3.83 -2.47 -2.49
CA TRP A 261 4.64 -1.58 -1.66
C TRP A 261 4.21 -0.11 -1.84
N SER A 262 4.65 0.75 -0.95
CA SER A 262 4.31 2.17 -0.99
C SER A 262 5.04 2.89 -2.13
N SER A 263 4.43 3.93 -2.68
CA SER A 263 5.10 4.91 -3.55
C SER A 263 6.15 5.75 -2.83
N ASN A 264 6.14 5.79 -1.50
CA ASN A 264 7.11 6.49 -0.68
C ASN A 264 8.40 5.67 -0.49
N SER A 265 9.55 6.25 -0.85
CA SER A 265 10.89 5.66 -0.70
C SER A 265 11.26 5.35 0.75
N GLU A 266 10.73 6.10 1.71
CA GLU A 266 10.98 5.90 3.14
C GLU A 266 10.20 4.71 3.73
N CYS A 267 9.13 4.27 3.07
CA CYS A 267 8.30 3.17 3.56
C CYS A 267 8.84 1.82 3.06
N SER A 268 9.47 1.04 3.94
CA SER A 268 9.99 -0.31 3.67
C SER A 268 8.94 -1.42 3.78
N HIS A 269 7.71 -1.10 4.22
CA HIS A 269 6.66 -2.10 4.43
C HIS A 269 6.12 -2.66 3.10
N VAL A 270 5.90 -3.98 3.09
CA VAL A 270 5.34 -4.74 1.98
C VAL A 270 4.15 -5.55 2.47
N PHE A 271 3.18 -5.74 1.59
CA PHE A 271 1.90 -6.36 1.92
C PHE A 271 1.44 -7.24 0.75
N HIS A 272 0.66 -8.29 1.02
CA HIS A 272 -0.16 -8.88 -0.03
C HIS A 272 -1.10 -7.82 -0.60
N GLU A 273 -1.29 -7.81 -1.92
CA GLU A 273 -2.21 -6.90 -2.61
C GLU A 273 -3.61 -6.94 -1.98
N ASP A 274 -4.12 -8.15 -1.73
CA ASP A 274 -5.44 -8.36 -1.11
C ASP A 274 -5.51 -7.84 0.33
N CYS A 275 -4.44 -7.98 1.11
CA CYS A 275 -4.38 -7.49 2.48
C CYS A 275 -4.45 -5.96 2.52
N MET A 276 -3.67 -5.30 1.66
CA MET A 276 -3.68 -3.84 1.57
C MET A 276 -5.01 -3.32 1.00
N LEU A 277 -5.58 -3.98 -0.01
CA LEU A 277 -6.88 -3.63 -0.57
C LEU A 277 -7.97 -3.67 0.51
N LYS A 278 -8.08 -4.79 1.24
CA LYS A 278 -9.05 -4.95 2.35
C LYS A 278 -8.87 -3.86 3.40
N TRP A 279 -7.63 -3.53 3.75
CA TRP A 279 -7.31 -2.47 4.69
C TRP A 279 -7.80 -1.09 4.20
N LEU A 280 -7.46 -0.71 2.97
CA LEU A 280 -7.83 0.59 2.40
C LEU A 280 -9.35 0.74 2.21
N VAL A 281 -10.05 -0.34 1.81
CA VAL A 281 -11.51 -0.36 1.74
C VAL A 281 -12.14 -0.18 3.12
N ALA A 282 -11.64 -0.89 4.14
CA ALA A 282 -12.11 -0.73 5.51
C ALA A 282 -11.89 0.69 6.05
N LEU A 283 -10.74 1.29 5.71
CA LEU A 283 -10.44 2.69 6.05
C LEU A 283 -11.42 3.65 5.36
N GLY A 284 -11.68 3.44 4.06
CA GLY A 284 -12.67 4.19 3.29
C GLY A 284 -14.05 4.12 3.93
N ARG A 285 -14.54 2.91 4.25
CA ARG A 285 -15.82 2.71 4.96
C ARG A 285 -15.90 3.55 6.23
N LYS A 286 -14.85 3.51 7.07
CA LYS A 286 -14.80 4.25 8.34
C LYS A 286 -14.88 5.76 8.12
N ARG A 287 -14.23 6.28 7.08
CA ARG A 287 -14.23 7.71 6.73
C ARG A 287 -15.52 8.16 6.05
N SER A 288 -16.16 7.27 5.30
CA SER A 288 -17.39 7.54 4.56
C SER A 288 -18.64 7.58 5.44
N LYS A 289 -18.60 7.08 6.68
CA LYS A 289 -19.75 7.10 7.60
C LYS A 289 -20.45 8.45 7.74
N ARG A 290 -19.70 9.55 7.63
CA ARG A 290 -20.21 10.93 7.78
C ARG A 290 -20.24 11.69 6.45
N LYS A 291 -20.10 10.99 5.32
CA LYS A 291 -20.12 11.59 3.98
C LYS A 291 -21.41 11.19 3.29
N CYS A 292 -21.98 12.15 2.58
CA CYS A 292 -23.04 11.89 1.61
C CYS A 292 -22.41 11.56 0.26
N PHE A 293 -23.05 10.65 -0.47
CA PHE A 293 -22.66 10.30 -1.82
C PHE A 293 -23.83 10.55 -2.77
N SER A 294 -23.52 11.06 -3.96
CA SER A 294 -24.45 11.02 -5.08
C SER A 294 -24.66 9.57 -5.54
N GLU A 295 -25.71 9.31 -6.31
CA GLU A 295 -26.00 7.98 -6.86
C GLU A 295 -24.81 7.40 -7.66
N ASN A 296 -24.08 8.28 -8.35
CA ASN A 296 -22.85 7.94 -9.09
C ASN A 296 -21.68 8.82 -8.61
N PRO A 297 -20.99 8.45 -7.53
CA PRO A 297 -19.88 9.26 -7.03
C PRO A 297 -18.63 9.05 -7.90
N SER A 298 -17.92 10.14 -8.17
CA SER A 298 -16.65 10.08 -8.87
C SER A 298 -15.59 9.31 -8.07
N GLU A 299 -14.62 8.73 -8.77
CA GLU A 299 -13.48 8.03 -8.17
C GLU A 299 -12.74 8.90 -7.15
N LYS A 300 -12.54 10.18 -7.47
CA LYS A 300 -11.97 11.16 -6.55
C LYS A 300 -12.76 11.29 -5.25
N LYS A 301 -14.10 11.35 -5.32
CA LYS A 301 -14.96 11.37 -4.11
C LYS A 301 -14.87 10.06 -3.34
N LEU A 302 -14.75 8.93 -4.04
CA LEU A 302 -14.62 7.61 -3.41
C LEU A 302 -13.29 7.43 -2.67
N LEU A 303 -12.22 8.00 -3.19
CA LEU A 303 -10.87 7.95 -2.62
C LEU A 303 -10.49 9.22 -1.85
N ASP A 304 -11.45 10.05 -1.47
CA ASP A 304 -11.23 11.26 -0.67
C ASP A 304 -10.97 10.93 0.81
N PHE A 305 -9.88 10.20 1.04
CA PHE A 305 -9.32 9.88 2.34
C PHE A 305 -7.83 9.56 2.21
N ASP A 306 -7.15 9.54 3.35
CA ASP A 306 -5.72 9.27 3.38
C ASP A 306 -5.43 7.80 3.11
N LEU A 307 -4.84 7.50 1.95
CA LEU A 307 -4.33 6.18 1.61
C LEU A 307 -2.97 5.97 2.28
N THR A 308 -2.97 5.82 3.60
CA THR A 308 -1.75 5.69 4.42
C THR A 308 -1.38 4.25 4.74
N CYS A 309 -0.08 4.02 4.87
CA CYS A 309 0.47 2.73 5.29
C CYS A 309 -0.03 2.35 6.69
N PRO A 310 -0.51 1.11 6.93
CA PRO A 310 -0.98 0.67 8.25
C PRO A 310 0.12 0.72 9.32
N CYS A 311 1.38 0.56 8.93
CA CYS A 311 2.50 0.43 9.86
C CYS A 311 3.11 1.80 10.23
N CYS A 312 3.59 2.58 9.25
CA CYS A 312 4.26 3.86 9.50
C CYS A 312 3.36 5.09 9.36
N ARG A 313 2.10 4.93 8.94
CA ARG A 313 1.13 6.02 8.67
C ARG A 313 1.58 7.06 7.63
N GLN A 314 2.68 6.81 6.93
CA GLN A 314 3.09 7.61 5.77
C GLN A 314 2.15 7.36 4.59
N ASN A 315 2.14 8.27 3.62
CA ASN A 315 1.35 8.12 2.40
C ASN A 315 1.77 6.84 1.67
N PHE A 316 0.83 5.90 1.52
CA PHE A 316 1.06 4.65 0.81
C PHE A 316 0.95 4.87 -0.70
N ILE A 317 -0.12 5.55 -1.13
CA ILE A 317 -0.34 6.03 -2.50
C ILE A 317 -0.34 7.56 -2.45
N SER A 318 0.54 8.19 -3.24
CA SER A 318 0.59 9.65 -3.35
C SER A 318 -0.69 10.20 -3.96
N ARG A 319 -1.30 11.22 -3.33
CA ARG A 319 -2.54 11.86 -3.82
C ARG A 319 -2.43 12.39 -5.26
N ASN A 320 -1.25 12.85 -5.65
CA ASN A 320 -1.00 13.36 -7.00
C ASN A 320 -1.26 12.30 -8.08
N LEU A 321 -0.94 11.03 -7.80
CA LEU A 321 -1.15 9.92 -8.74
C LEU A 321 -2.63 9.58 -8.94
N ILE A 322 -3.48 9.99 -8.00
CA ILE A 322 -4.94 9.83 -8.09
C ILE A 322 -5.51 10.89 -9.04
N LEU A 323 -4.97 12.11 -9.00
CA LEU A 323 -5.44 13.24 -9.80
C LEU A 323 -5.01 13.14 -11.27
N GLU A 324 -3.84 12.58 -11.57
CA GLU A 324 -3.31 12.49 -12.93
C GLU A 324 -4.14 11.60 -13.88
N VAL A 325 -4.94 10.67 -13.34
CA VAL A 325 -5.74 9.73 -14.16
C VAL A 325 -6.90 10.44 -14.88
N GLU A 326 -7.37 11.59 -14.37
CA GLU A 326 -8.54 12.29 -14.95
C GLU A 326 -8.20 13.14 -16.17
N VAL A 327 -6.92 13.42 -16.47
CA VAL A 327 -6.53 14.37 -17.54
C VAL A 327 -6.46 13.70 -18.92
N HIS A 328 -6.45 12.38 -18.99
CA HIS A 328 -6.20 11.63 -20.23
C HIS A 328 -7.40 10.83 -20.77
N VAL A 329 -8.61 11.06 -20.25
CA VAL A 329 -9.87 10.44 -20.74
C VAL A 329 -10.76 11.53 -21.32
#